data_AF-A0A2N1RJB4-F1
#
_entry.id   AF-A0A2N1RJB4-F1
#
_cell.length_a   1.000
_cell.length_b   1.000
_cell.length_c   1.000
_cell.angle_alpha   90.00
_cell.angle_beta   90.00
_cell.angle_gamma   90.00
#
_symmetry.space_group_name_H-M   'P 1'
#
loop_
_entity.id
_entity.type
_entity.pdbx_description
1 polymer ?
#
loop_
_entity_poly.entity_id
_entity_poly.type
_entity_poly.pdbx_seq_one_letter_code
_entity_poly.pdbx_strand_id
1 'polypeptide(L)' 'VRQSIMQNKGVYLVAFGGCGALYATRVVSQETVAFPELGPEAILRLIVKDFPVIVGMDCLGKSIFA' A
#
# COMPACT_ATOMS: atom_id res chain seq x y z
N VAL A 1 -12.06 9.89 -1.03
CA VAL A 1 -11.53 8.50 -1.13
C VAL A 1 -12.65 7.48 -1.35
N ARG A 2 -13.60 7.28 -0.42
CA ARG A 2 -14.69 6.28 -0.55
C ARG A 2 -15.43 6.31 -1.89
N GLN A 3 -15.92 7.48 -2.29
CA GLN A 3 -16.63 7.65 -3.56
C GLN A 3 -15.77 7.26 -4.77
N SER A 4 -14.50 7.69 -4.79
CA SER A 4 -13.56 7.36 -5.87
C SER A 4 -13.27 5.86 -5.94
N ILE A 5 -13.11 5.19 -4.79
CA ILE A 5 -12.93 3.73 -4.71
C ILE A 5 -14.13 3.02 -5.33
N MET A 6 -15.36 3.42 -4.96
CA MET A 6 -16.59 2.82 -5.51
C MET A 6 -16.71 3.04 -7.03
N GLN A 7 -16.50 4.27 -7.50
CA GLN A 7 -16.60 4.63 -8.92
C GLN A 7 -15.60 3.88 -9.80
N ASN A 8 -14.39 3.63 -9.29
CA ASN A 8 -13.30 2.99 -10.04
C ASN A 8 -13.16 1.50 -9.73
N LYS A 9 -14.07 0.90 -8.96
CA LYS A 9 -14.02 -0.50 -8.50
C LYS A 9 -12.68 -0.85 -7.81
N GLY A 10 -12.13 0.11 -7.05
CA GLY A 10 -10.88 -0.05 -6.32
C GLY A 10 -11.03 -0.81 -5.00
N VAL A 11 -9.89 -1.10 -4.36
CA VAL A 11 -9.80 -1.64 -3.01
C VAL A 11 -8.76 -0.86 -2.21
N TYR A 12 -9.05 -0.56 -0.94
CA TYR A 12 -8.07 0.04 -0.04
C TYR A 12 -7.55 -1.02 0.92
N LEU A 13 -6.25 -1.29 0.83
CA LEU A 13 -5.54 -2.25 1.67
C LEU A 13 -4.85 -1.51 2.82
N VAL A 14 -5.03 -2.01 4.03
CA VAL A 14 -4.43 -1.47 5.25
C VAL A 14 -3.23 -2.32 5.63
N ALA A 15 -2.07 -1.68 5.72
CA ALA A 15 -0.90 -2.20 6.42
C ALA A 15 -0.93 -1.73 7.88
N PHE A 16 -0.52 -2.58 8.81
CA PHE A 16 -0.36 -2.26 10.22
C PHE A 16 0.76 -1.23 10.45
N GLY A 17 0.47 -0.19 11.23
CA GLY A 17 1.46 0.82 11.62
C GLY A 17 2.55 0.25 12.54
N GLY A 18 3.77 0.79 12.44
CA GLY A 18 4.91 0.38 13.26
C GLY A 18 5.65 -0.89 12.79
N CYS A 19 5.11 -1.62 11.80
CA CYS A 19 5.66 -2.89 11.34
C CYS A 19 6.71 -2.77 10.21
N GLY A 20 7.43 -1.65 10.11
CA GLY A 20 8.40 -1.42 9.01
C GLY A 20 9.45 -2.51 8.86
N ALA A 21 10.02 -2.98 9.99
CA ALA A 21 10.99 -4.08 9.99
C ALA A 21 10.40 -5.40 9.46
N LEU A 22 9.13 -5.69 9.80
CA LEU A 22 8.42 -6.86 9.28
C LEU A 22 8.19 -6.72 7.76
N TYR A 23 7.75 -5.55 7.29
CA TYR A 23 7.51 -5.33 5.86
C TYR A 23 8.78 -5.42 5.02
N ALA A 24 9.91 -4.94 5.55
CA ALA A 24 11.20 -5.08 4.88
C ALA A 24 11.54 -6.55 4.58
N THR A 25 11.17 -7.50 5.46
CA THR A 25 11.37 -8.95 5.20
C THR A 25 10.50 -9.51 4.07
N ARG A 26 9.50 -8.75 3.58
CA ARG A 26 8.58 -9.16 2.51
C ARG A 26 8.91 -8.51 1.16
N VAL A 27 9.89 -7.63 1.11
CA VAL A 27 10.37 -7.01 -0.13
C VAL A 27 11.38 -7.94 -0.81
N VAL A 28 11.06 -8.37 -2.02
CA VAL A 28 11.89 -9.23 -2.87
C VAL A 28 12.87 -8.40 -3.69
N SER A 29 12.45 -7.24 -4.18
CA SER A 29 13.33 -6.27 -4.85
C SER A 29 12.76 -4.85 -4.77
N GLN A 30 13.66 -3.88 -4.96
CA GLN A 30 13.35 -2.46 -4.96
C GLN A 30 14.14 -1.75 -6.07
N GLU A 31 13.46 -0.84 -6.77
CA GLU A 31 14.04 0.04 -7.79
C GLU A 31 13.51 1.46 -7.58
N THR A 32 14.40 2.46 -7.57
CA THR A 32 14.00 3.88 -7.59
C THR A 32 13.63 4.26 -9.02
N VAL A 33 12.36 4.62 -9.25
CA VAL A 33 11.84 4.90 -10.60
C VAL A 33 11.75 6.39 -10.93
N ALA A 34 11.69 7.27 -9.93
CA ALA A 34 11.68 8.72 -10.14
C ALA A 34 12.10 9.48 -8.87
N PHE A 35 12.61 10.70 -9.07
CA PHE A 35 12.95 11.66 -8.03
C PHE A 35 13.92 11.14 -6.95
N PRO A 36 15.10 10.57 -7.33
CA PRO A 36 16.05 9.99 -6.38
C PRO A 36 16.58 10.99 -5.34
N GLU A 37 16.58 12.28 -5.67
CA GLU A 37 16.97 13.37 -4.78
C GLU A 37 16.07 13.52 -3.55
N LEU A 38 14.83 12.98 -3.59
CA LEU A 38 13.89 13.00 -2.47
C LEU A 38 14.19 11.92 -1.42
N GLY A 39 15.19 11.07 -1.63
CA GLY A 39 15.61 10.05 -0.67
C GLY A 39 14.47 9.09 -0.29
N PRO A 40 14.07 8.98 0.99
CA PRO A 40 12.97 8.09 1.42
C PRO A 40 11.60 8.37 0.79
N GLU A 41 11.39 9.57 0.22
CA GLU A 41 10.14 9.97 -0.44
C GLU A 41 10.15 9.73 -1.96
N ALA A 42 11.26 9.21 -2.51
CA ALA A 42 11.37 8.88 -3.93
C ALA A 42 10.32 7.83 -4.34
N ILE A 43 9.93 7.82 -5.62
CA ILE A 43 9.00 6.80 -6.11
C ILE A 43 9.76 5.49 -6.27
N LEU A 44 9.30 4.45 -5.58
CA LEU A 44 9.89 3.12 -5.59
C LEU A 44 8.96 2.13 -6.29
N ARG A 45 9.54 1.27 -7.13
CA ARG A 45 8.91 0.02 -7.58
C ARG A 45 9.38 -1.10 -6.68
N LEU A 46 8.47 -1.67 -5.91
CA LEU A 46 8.73 -2.80 -5.02
C LEU A 46 8.11 -4.07 -5.58
N ILE A 47 8.88 -5.15 -5.61
CA ILE A 47 8.33 -6.50 -5.73
C ILE A 47 8.20 -7.05 -4.31
N VAL A 48 6.99 -7.47 -3.93
CA VAL A 48 6.72 -8.01 -2.59
C VAL A 48 6.17 -9.43 -2.69
N LYS A 49 6.43 -10.24 -1.67
CA LYS A 49 5.89 -11.60 -1.54
C LYS A 49 5.32 -11.80 -0.15
N ASP A 50 4.11 -12.36 -0.09
CA ASP A 50 3.39 -12.63 1.17
C ASP A 50 3.28 -11.37 2.05
N PHE A 51 2.96 -10.22 1.43
CA PHE A 51 2.90 -8.92 2.10
C PHE A 51 1.62 -8.81 2.96
N PRO A 52 1.71 -8.69 4.29
CA PRO A 52 0.55 -8.79 5.16
C PRO A 52 -0.25 -7.49 5.19
N VAL A 53 -1.49 -7.56 4.70
CA VAL A 53 -2.48 -6.47 4.67
C VAL A 53 -3.89 -7.03 4.83
N ILE A 54 -4.83 -6.15 5.15
CA ILE A 54 -6.28 -6.46 5.18
C ILE A 54 -7.06 -5.50 4.29
N VAL A 55 -8.26 -5.90 3.87
CA VAL A 55 -9.20 -5.00 3.18
C VAL A 55 -9.76 -4.01 4.18
N GLY A 56 -9.29 -2.76 4.12
CA GLY A 56 -9.81 -1.67 4.95
C GLY A 56 -11.07 -1.04 4.38
N MET A 57 -11.18 -0.98 3.05
CA MET A 57 -12.40 -0.56 2.35
C MET A 57 -12.59 -1.36 1.06
N ASP A 58 -13.80 -1.88 0.87
CA ASP A 58 -14.18 -2.61 -0.34
C ASP A 58 -14.73 -1.66 -1.44
N CYS A 59 -14.94 -2.21 -2.63
CA CYS A 59 -15.48 -1.46 -3.77
C CYS A 59 -16.98 -1.10 -3.64
N LEU A 60 -17.67 -1.61 -2.61
CA LEU A 60 -19.05 -1.25 -2.27
C LEU A 60 -19.09 -0.09 -1.26
N GLY A 61 -17.92 0.40 -0.85
CA GLY A 61 -17.78 1.47 0.12
C GLY A 61 -17.99 1.02 1.56
N LYS A 62 -17.95 -0.29 1.87
CA LYS A 62 -17.88 -0.74 3.26
C LYS A 62 -16.47 -0.53 3.79
N SER A 63 -16.36 -0.02 5.00
CA SER A 63 -15.09 0.34 5.64
C SER A 63 -15.06 -0.21 7.06
N ILE A 64 -13.91 -0.69 7.51
CA ILE A 64 -13.72 -1.18 8.89
C ILE A 64 -13.58 -0.03 9.92
N PHE A 65 -13.47 1.22 9.45
CA PHE A 65 -13.29 2.42 10.27
C PHE A 65 -14.49 3.38 10.24
N ALA A 66 -15.60 2.97 9.63
CA ALA A 66 -16.78 3.82 9.43
C ALA A 66 -17.97 3.38 10.29
#